data_AF-A0A3R9F5L5-F1
#
_entry.id   AF-A0A3R9F5L5-F1
#
_cell.length_a   1.000
_cell.length_b   1.000
_cell.length_c   1.000
_cell.angle_alpha   90.00
_cell.angle_beta   90.00
_cell.angle_gamma   90.00
#
_symmetry.space_group_name_H-M   'P 1'
#
loop_
_entity.id
_entity.type
_entity.pdbx_description
1 polymer ?
#
loop_
_entity_poly.entity_id
_entity_poly.type
_entity_poly.pdbx_seq_one_letter_code
_entity_poly.pdbx_strand_id
1 'polypeptide(L)'
;MESVLKRSNKCFSDTSDFIETHEDSKRTRVMAMDDVNNIIRQKLFNHRLAILSGFWLPLHTLSHKLETIRDTQDPNIPALIPLGLKERGHFRTCDHIVLGIIQNGHMYVLDSKLNPLHNFDYSAKIKALSTGFQDISDRTNCGRYAVNTAIQLGQALDHNPNSDLNQLVETMQRPNLMKIQREYAKYMW
;
A
#
# COMPACT_ATOMS: atom_id res chain seq x y z
N MET A 1 16.83 -27.75 -64.05
CA MET A 1 17.17 -26.32 -63.96
C MET A 1 16.22 -25.68 -62.96
N GLU A 2 16.81 -25.09 -61.95
CA GLU A 2 16.19 -24.53 -60.74
C GLU A 2 15.33 -23.31 -61.04
N SER A 3 14.30 -23.08 -60.23
CA SER A 3 14.11 -21.76 -59.60
C SER A 3 13.37 -21.90 -58.27
N VAL A 4 14.15 -21.78 -57.21
CA VAL A 4 13.75 -21.45 -55.84
C VAL A 4 13.50 -19.94 -55.79
N LEU A 5 12.47 -19.45 -55.08
CA LEU A 5 12.56 -18.29 -54.17
C LEU A 5 11.23 -17.96 -53.45
N LYS A 6 11.31 -18.13 -52.12
CA LYS A 6 10.73 -17.31 -51.03
C LYS A 6 9.20 -17.20 -50.89
N ARG A 7 8.64 -18.12 -50.08
CA ARG A 7 7.61 -17.74 -49.11
C ARG A 7 8.30 -17.23 -47.85
N SER A 8 8.19 -15.94 -47.56
CA SER A 8 8.68 -15.37 -46.31
C SER A 8 7.77 -15.80 -45.16
N ASN A 9 8.38 -16.41 -44.14
CA ASN A 9 7.84 -16.46 -42.79
C ASN A 9 7.44 -15.04 -42.34
N LYS A 10 6.17 -14.83 -42.02
CA LYS A 10 5.76 -13.78 -41.08
C LYS A 10 4.92 -14.44 -40.00
N CYS A 11 5.65 -15.01 -39.05
CA CYS A 11 5.14 -15.54 -37.79
C CYS A 11 5.32 -14.42 -36.75
N PHE A 12 4.26 -14.16 -35.98
CA PHE A 12 4.21 -13.43 -34.70
C PHE A 12 4.83 -12.02 -34.62
N SER A 13 3.96 -11.00 -34.63
CA SER A 13 4.21 -9.69 -33.99
C SER A 13 3.07 -9.21 -33.09
N ASP A 14 1.92 -9.89 -33.04
CA ASP A 14 0.72 -9.33 -32.39
C ASP A 14 0.65 -9.59 -30.87
N THR A 15 1.57 -10.38 -30.31
CA THR A 15 1.59 -10.67 -28.87
C THR A 15 2.38 -9.67 -28.04
N SER A 16 3.39 -8.98 -28.59
CA SER A 16 4.16 -7.97 -27.82
C SER A 16 3.32 -6.72 -27.55
N ASP A 17 2.63 -6.23 -28.58
CA ASP A 17 1.88 -4.98 -28.51
C ASP A 17 0.64 -5.11 -27.61
N PHE A 18 0.06 -6.31 -27.54
CA PHE A 18 -1.07 -6.61 -26.65
C PHE A 18 -0.65 -6.77 -25.18
N ILE A 19 0.56 -7.31 -24.93
CA ILE A 19 1.11 -7.46 -23.57
C ILE A 19 1.55 -6.09 -23.02
N GLU A 20 2.16 -5.25 -23.87
CA GLU A 20 2.64 -3.92 -23.49
C GLU A 20 1.47 -2.97 -23.13
N THR A 21 0.40 -3.00 -23.92
CA THR A 21 -0.83 -2.24 -23.63
C THR A 21 -1.55 -2.70 -22.36
N HIS A 22 -1.54 -4.00 -22.06
CA HIS A 22 -2.11 -4.54 -20.82
C HIS A 22 -1.29 -4.13 -19.58
N GLU A 23 0.05 -4.19 -19.64
CA GLU A 23 0.88 -3.74 -18.53
C GLU A 23 0.74 -2.23 -18.27
N ASP A 24 0.68 -1.42 -19.32
CA ASP A 24 0.51 0.03 -19.18
C ASP A 24 -0.86 0.40 -18.60
N SER A 25 -1.90 -0.37 -18.91
CA SER A 25 -3.21 -0.22 -18.26
C SER A 25 -3.14 -0.48 -16.75
N LYS A 26 -2.37 -1.48 -16.31
CA LYS A 26 -2.21 -1.83 -14.89
C LYS A 26 -1.38 -0.80 -14.12
N ARG A 27 -0.39 -0.17 -14.77
CA ARG A 27 0.47 0.88 -14.15
C ARG A 27 -0.31 2.12 -13.74
N THR A 28 -1.37 2.46 -14.47
CA THR A 28 -2.18 3.67 -14.24
C THR A 28 -3.47 3.40 -13.44
N ARG A 29 -3.90 2.14 -13.36
CA ARG A 29 -5.06 1.71 -12.57
C ARG A 29 -4.91 2.05 -11.08
N VAL A 30 -5.99 2.44 -10.42
CA VAL A 30 -6.06 2.51 -8.95
C VAL A 30 -5.91 1.09 -8.39
N MET A 31 -5.05 0.92 -7.38
CA MET A 31 -4.89 -0.40 -6.74
C MET A 31 -6.11 -0.73 -5.89
N ALA A 32 -6.67 -1.91 -6.10
CA ALA A 32 -7.71 -2.44 -5.24
C ALA A 32 -7.12 -2.85 -3.88
N MET A 33 -7.96 -2.96 -2.84
CA MET A 33 -7.53 -3.42 -1.53
C MET A 33 -6.93 -4.84 -1.58
N ASP A 34 -7.45 -5.70 -2.43
CA ASP A 34 -6.93 -7.06 -2.62
C ASP A 34 -5.53 -7.06 -3.25
N ASP A 35 -5.27 -6.16 -4.21
CA ASP A 35 -3.93 -5.95 -4.78
C ASP A 35 -2.95 -5.51 -3.67
N VAL A 36 -3.36 -4.55 -2.83
CA VAL A 36 -2.56 -4.04 -1.70
C VAL A 36 -2.21 -5.17 -0.73
N ASN A 37 -3.22 -5.92 -0.26
CA ASN A 37 -3.05 -7.05 0.66
C ASN A 37 -2.11 -8.11 0.07
N ASN A 38 -2.34 -8.48 -1.19
CA ASN A 38 -1.57 -9.51 -1.87
C ASN A 38 -0.08 -9.13 -1.97
N ILE A 39 0.22 -7.89 -2.39
CA ILE A 39 1.61 -7.44 -2.52
C ILE A 39 2.30 -7.43 -1.15
N ILE A 40 1.67 -6.88 -0.11
CA ILE A 40 2.27 -6.80 1.22
C ILE A 40 2.55 -8.20 1.77
N ARG A 41 1.58 -9.13 1.68
CA ARG A 41 1.76 -10.52 2.12
C ARG A 41 2.90 -11.21 1.39
N GLN A 42 2.97 -11.07 0.06
CA GLN A 42 4.05 -11.68 -0.72
C GLN A 42 5.42 -11.08 -0.43
N LYS A 43 5.51 -9.77 -0.18
CA LYS A 43 6.79 -9.10 0.09
C LYS A 43 7.29 -9.32 1.51
N LEU A 44 6.38 -9.55 2.46
CA LEU A 44 6.70 -9.68 3.88
C LEU A 44 6.52 -11.10 4.44
N PHE A 45 6.31 -12.13 3.59
CA PHE A 45 5.95 -13.49 4.04
C PHE A 45 6.93 -14.15 5.03
N ASN A 46 8.22 -13.78 4.98
CA ASN A 46 9.26 -14.30 5.87
C ASN A 46 9.57 -13.41 7.09
N HIS A 47 8.84 -12.31 7.28
CA HIS A 47 9.09 -11.36 8.36
C HIS A 47 8.22 -11.73 9.57
N ARG A 48 8.74 -11.49 10.77
CA ARG A 48 8.10 -11.75 12.07
C ARG A 48 7.06 -10.68 12.40
N LEU A 49 6.02 -10.62 11.57
CA LEU A 49 4.94 -9.64 11.63
C LEU A 49 3.62 -10.31 11.29
N ALA A 50 2.52 -9.74 11.80
CA ALA A 50 1.18 -10.11 11.36
C ALA A 50 0.75 -9.22 10.18
N ILE A 51 0.53 -9.82 9.00
CA ILE A 51 -0.11 -9.10 7.89
C ILE A 51 -1.59 -9.48 7.86
N LEU A 52 -2.44 -8.58 8.33
CA LEU A 52 -3.88 -8.80 8.42
C LEU A 52 -4.57 -8.39 7.13
N SER A 53 -5.69 -9.06 6.83
CA SER A 53 -6.49 -8.70 5.65
C SER A 53 -7.10 -7.32 5.83
N GLY A 54 -6.82 -6.43 4.88
CA GLY A 54 -7.39 -5.09 4.83
C GLY A 54 -8.89 -5.06 4.56
N PHE A 55 -9.51 -3.94 4.90
CA PHE A 55 -10.96 -3.74 4.79
C PHE A 55 -11.30 -2.27 4.58
N TRP A 56 -12.50 -2.02 4.05
CA TRP A 56 -13.06 -0.68 3.88
C TRP A 56 -14.00 -0.34 5.03
N LEU A 57 -13.92 0.88 5.54
CA LEU A 57 -14.78 1.33 6.62
C LEU A 57 -15.03 2.85 6.60
N PRO A 58 -16.15 3.31 7.18
CA PRO A 58 -16.32 4.71 7.57
C PRO A 58 -15.32 5.12 8.67
N LEU A 59 -14.98 6.40 8.72
CA LEU A 59 -14.01 6.92 9.68
C LEU A 59 -14.47 6.74 11.14
N HIS A 60 -15.77 6.90 11.40
CA HIS A 60 -16.33 6.82 12.75
C HIS A 60 -16.26 5.42 13.39
N THR A 61 -16.08 4.34 12.61
CA THR A 61 -15.94 2.98 13.15
C THR A 61 -14.50 2.52 13.31
N LEU A 62 -13.52 3.32 12.85
CA LEU A 62 -12.12 2.94 12.79
C LEU A 62 -11.52 2.60 14.15
N SER A 63 -11.77 3.45 15.15
CA SER A 63 -11.24 3.22 16.51
C SER A 63 -11.70 1.87 17.06
N HIS A 64 -12.99 1.58 17.01
CA HIS A 64 -13.54 0.33 17.52
C HIS A 64 -12.97 -0.90 16.80
N LYS A 65 -12.81 -0.81 15.47
CA LYS A 65 -12.26 -1.90 14.67
C LYS A 65 -10.79 -2.16 14.99
N LEU A 66 -9.98 -1.10 15.14
CA LEU A 66 -8.57 -1.24 15.54
C LEU A 66 -8.42 -1.71 16.98
N GLU A 67 -9.29 -1.30 17.90
CA GLU A 67 -9.31 -1.80 19.29
C GLU A 67 -9.56 -3.31 19.30
N THR A 68 -10.56 -3.78 18.56
CA THR A 68 -10.86 -5.23 18.44
C THR A 68 -9.66 -6.01 17.91
N ILE A 69 -8.95 -5.46 16.92
CA ILE A 69 -7.75 -6.10 16.38
C ILE A 69 -6.65 -6.09 17.44
N ARG A 70 -6.35 -4.93 18.04
CA ARG A 70 -5.34 -4.79 19.09
C ARG A 70 -5.54 -5.81 20.21
N ASP A 71 -6.78 -5.96 20.69
CA ASP A 71 -7.10 -6.82 21.83
C ASP A 71 -6.99 -8.31 21.51
N THR A 72 -6.89 -8.68 20.22
CA THR A 72 -6.72 -10.05 19.75
C THR A 72 -5.33 -10.34 19.17
N GLN A 73 -4.48 -9.33 19.00
CA GLN A 73 -3.10 -9.50 18.51
C GLN A 73 -2.13 -9.76 19.66
N ASP A 74 -1.08 -10.56 19.39
CA ASP A 74 0.06 -10.68 20.30
C ASP A 74 0.77 -9.31 20.36
N PRO A 75 0.88 -8.68 21.54
CA PRO A 75 1.50 -7.36 21.66
C PRO A 75 2.97 -7.34 21.26
N ASN A 76 3.66 -8.49 21.22
CA ASN A 76 5.07 -8.61 20.84
C ASN A 76 5.27 -8.78 19.32
N ILE A 77 4.20 -8.97 18.55
CA ILE A 77 4.26 -9.15 17.09
C ILE A 77 3.55 -7.96 16.45
N PRO A 78 4.29 -7.03 15.80
CA PRO A 78 3.66 -5.90 15.13
C PRO A 78 2.72 -6.38 14.03
N ALA A 79 1.56 -5.76 13.93
CA ALA A 79 0.57 -6.04 12.90
C ALA A 79 0.45 -4.88 11.91
N LEU A 80 0.44 -5.21 10.62
CA LEU A 80 0.20 -4.28 9.52
C LEU A 80 -1.16 -4.60 8.89
N ILE A 81 -2.01 -3.58 8.76
CA ILE A 81 -3.38 -3.71 8.24
C ILE A 81 -3.59 -2.65 7.17
N PRO A 82 -3.79 -3.00 5.90
CA PRO A 82 -4.27 -2.03 4.91
C PRO A 82 -5.69 -1.56 5.26
N LEU A 83 -5.90 -0.26 5.35
CA LEU A 83 -7.18 0.33 5.75
C LEU A 83 -7.72 1.20 4.62
N GLY A 84 -8.91 0.87 4.14
CA GLY A 84 -9.64 1.68 3.17
C GLY A 84 -10.59 2.62 3.90
N LEU A 85 -10.29 3.91 3.91
CA LEU A 85 -11.16 4.92 4.51
C LEU A 85 -12.11 5.45 3.44
N LYS A 86 -13.41 5.33 3.68
CA LYS A 86 -14.44 5.92 2.79
C LYS A 86 -14.56 7.43 2.92
N GLU A 87 -14.01 7.97 4.01
CA GLU A 87 -14.08 9.37 4.38
C GLU A 87 -12.67 9.83 4.77
N ARG A 88 -12.13 10.82 4.07
CA ARG A 88 -10.84 11.43 4.40
C ARG A 88 -10.84 12.95 4.19
N GLY A 89 -10.23 13.66 5.14
CA GLY A 89 -10.03 15.12 5.07
C GLY A 89 -11.32 15.91 5.33
N HIS A 90 -11.21 17.24 5.32
CA HIS A 90 -12.28 18.16 5.71
C HIS A 90 -13.59 17.95 4.94
N PHE A 91 -13.51 17.54 3.67
CA PHE A 91 -14.68 17.32 2.82
C PHE A 91 -15.18 15.86 2.83
N ARG A 92 -14.44 14.91 3.43
CA ARG A 92 -14.83 13.50 3.60
C ARG A 92 -15.37 12.79 2.33
N THR A 93 -14.93 13.18 1.14
CA THR A 93 -15.55 12.77 -0.14
C THR A 93 -14.70 11.81 -0.99
N CYS A 94 -13.64 11.21 -0.44
CA CYS A 94 -12.74 10.38 -1.23
C CYS A 94 -12.33 9.13 -0.47
N ASP A 95 -12.49 7.98 -1.13
CA ASP A 95 -11.85 6.72 -0.77
C ASP A 95 -10.34 6.91 -0.73
N HIS A 96 -9.68 6.43 0.32
CA HIS A 96 -8.23 6.52 0.46
C HIS A 96 -7.69 5.34 1.25
N ILE A 97 -6.61 4.74 0.76
CA ILE A 97 -5.94 3.62 1.43
C ILE A 97 -4.81 4.18 2.28
N VAL A 98 -4.83 3.84 3.57
CA VAL A 98 -3.80 4.11 4.57
C VAL A 98 -3.29 2.79 5.17
N LEU A 99 -2.25 2.87 6.00
CA LEU A 99 -1.73 1.72 6.72
C LEU A 99 -2.09 1.83 8.21
N GLY A 100 -2.88 0.88 8.71
CA GLY A 100 -3.06 0.64 10.13
C GLY A 100 -1.88 -0.16 10.70
N ILE A 101 -1.42 0.22 11.88
CA ILE A 101 -0.32 -0.46 12.58
C ILE A 101 -0.75 -0.71 14.02
N ILE A 102 -0.55 -1.94 14.49
CA ILE A 102 -0.66 -2.29 15.91
C ILE A 102 0.72 -2.71 16.39
N GLN A 103 1.22 -2.05 17.43
CA GLN A 103 2.55 -2.32 17.98
C GLN A 103 2.52 -2.05 19.48
N ASN A 104 2.94 -3.01 20.30
CA ASN A 104 3.00 -2.87 21.77
C ASN A 104 1.70 -2.36 22.39
N GLY A 105 0.55 -2.82 21.88
CA GLY A 105 -0.77 -2.37 22.34
C GLY A 105 -1.16 -0.95 21.92
N HIS A 106 -0.35 -0.27 21.11
CA HIS A 106 -0.68 1.03 20.53
C HIS A 106 -1.23 0.89 19.11
N MET A 107 -2.14 1.80 18.76
CA MET A 107 -2.79 1.85 17.46
C MET A 107 -2.32 3.07 16.68
N TYR A 108 -1.91 2.86 15.44
CA TYR A 108 -1.46 3.93 14.56
C TYR A 108 -2.17 3.85 13.21
N VAL A 109 -2.27 5.02 12.59
CA VAL A 109 -2.64 5.15 11.18
C VAL A 109 -1.56 5.96 10.49
N LEU A 110 -0.96 5.40 9.45
CA LEU A 110 0.07 6.04 8.64
C LEU A 110 -0.47 6.38 7.25
N ASP A 111 -0.50 7.67 6.94
CA ASP A 111 -1.00 8.21 5.69
C ASP A 111 0.16 8.59 4.75
N SER A 112 0.01 8.29 3.47
CA SER A 112 0.96 8.67 2.43
C SER A 112 0.95 10.17 2.12
N LYS A 113 -0.16 10.87 2.37
CA LYS A 113 -0.28 12.31 2.13
C LYS A 113 0.06 13.11 3.39
N LEU A 114 0.74 14.23 3.20
CA LEU A 114 0.98 15.20 4.27
C LEU A 114 -0.37 15.72 4.77
N ASN A 115 -0.58 15.72 6.10
CA ASN A 115 -1.74 16.36 6.70
C ASN A 115 -1.30 17.65 7.40
N PRO A 116 -1.37 18.81 6.72
CA PRO A 116 -0.88 20.07 7.26
C PRO A 116 -1.69 20.59 8.45
N LEU A 117 -2.85 20.00 8.75
CA LEU A 117 -3.75 20.47 9.80
C LEU A 117 -3.71 19.61 11.07
N HIS A 118 -3.00 18.47 11.08
CA HIS A 118 -3.03 17.46 12.16
C HIS A 118 -4.42 16.96 12.60
N ASN A 119 -5.49 17.48 12.00
CA ASN A 119 -6.88 17.12 12.22
C ASN A 119 -7.23 15.91 11.36
N PHE A 120 -6.57 14.79 11.60
CA PHE A 120 -7.29 13.57 11.31
C PHE A 120 -8.40 13.46 12.33
N ASP A 121 -9.65 13.30 11.91
CA ASP A 121 -10.77 12.98 12.80
C ASP A 121 -10.64 11.54 13.35
N TYR A 122 -9.41 11.04 13.57
CA TYR A 122 -9.16 9.82 14.28
C TYR A 122 -9.40 10.07 15.76
N SER A 123 -9.87 9.04 16.47
CA SER A 123 -10.02 9.13 17.92
C SER A 123 -8.67 9.45 18.57
N ALA A 124 -8.68 10.11 19.73
CA ALA A 124 -7.47 10.40 20.50
C ALA A 124 -6.66 9.14 20.90
N LYS A 125 -7.23 7.95 20.72
CA LYS A 125 -6.60 6.66 20.98
C LYS A 125 -5.75 6.15 19.80
N ILE A 126 -5.89 6.74 18.62
CA ILE A 126 -5.12 6.41 17.42
C ILE A 126 -4.08 7.49 17.20
N LYS A 127 -2.81 7.08 17.11
CA LYS A 127 -1.74 8.00 16.74
C LYS A 127 -1.63 8.10 15.22
N ALA A 128 -1.85 9.30 14.69
CA ALA A 128 -1.74 9.57 13.27
C ALA A 128 -0.29 9.90 12.89
N LEU A 129 0.20 9.26 11.83
CA LEU A 129 1.52 9.47 11.24
C LEU A 129 1.35 9.81 9.75
N SER A 130 2.35 10.46 9.15
CA SER A 130 2.35 10.75 7.72
C SER A 130 3.76 10.65 7.14
N THR A 131 3.89 10.06 5.96
CA THR A 131 5.14 10.06 5.20
C THR A 131 5.30 11.30 4.32
N GLY A 132 4.19 11.95 3.94
CA GLY A 132 4.22 13.05 2.97
C GLY A 132 4.67 12.66 1.55
N PHE A 133 4.75 11.37 1.23
CA PHE A 133 5.24 10.90 -0.08
C PHE A 133 4.28 11.18 -1.23
N GLN A 134 2.98 11.24 -0.95
CA GLN A 134 1.92 11.47 -1.92
C GLN A 134 1.51 12.94 -1.90
N ASP A 135 1.55 13.58 -3.07
CA ASP A 135 1.09 14.95 -3.21
C ASP A 135 -0.44 15.03 -3.00
N ILE A 136 -0.93 16.17 -2.52
CA ILE A 136 -2.36 16.38 -2.23
C ILE A 136 -3.22 16.16 -3.49
N SER A 137 -2.71 16.55 -4.65
CA SER A 137 -3.34 16.41 -5.97
C SER A 137 -3.34 14.98 -6.52
N ASP A 138 -2.46 14.09 -6.05
CA ASP A 138 -2.44 12.69 -6.46
C ASP A 138 -3.62 11.96 -5.83
N ARG A 139 -4.58 11.51 -6.63
CA ARG A 139 -5.79 10.82 -6.16
C ARG A 139 -5.78 9.31 -6.36
N THR A 140 -4.77 8.74 -7.02
CA THR A 140 -4.86 7.36 -7.54
C THR A 140 -3.81 6.41 -6.99
N ASN A 141 -2.75 6.93 -6.36
CA ASN A 141 -1.61 6.10 -5.93
C ASN A 141 -1.56 5.81 -4.43
N CYS A 142 -2.60 6.13 -3.65
CA CYS A 142 -2.62 5.89 -2.19
C CYS A 142 -2.30 4.43 -1.84
N GLY A 143 -2.88 3.46 -2.56
CA GLY A 143 -2.54 2.05 -2.38
C GLY A 143 -1.06 1.74 -2.65
N ARG A 144 -0.45 2.33 -3.69
CA ARG A 144 0.97 2.11 -4.02
C ARG A 144 1.88 2.63 -2.93
N TYR A 145 1.61 3.83 -2.43
CA TYR A 145 2.37 4.38 -1.32
C TYR A 145 2.16 3.58 -0.03
N ALA A 146 0.92 3.15 0.26
CA ALA A 146 0.63 2.29 1.41
C ALA A 146 1.40 0.97 1.36
N VAL A 147 1.47 0.31 0.19
CA VAL A 147 2.28 -0.91 -0.01
C VAL A 147 3.76 -0.62 0.21
N ASN A 148 4.31 0.42 -0.43
CA ASN A 148 5.72 0.75 -0.27
C ASN A 148 6.08 1.04 1.20
N THR A 149 5.24 1.80 1.88
CA THR A 149 5.40 2.11 3.30
C THR A 149 5.29 0.87 4.18
N ALA A 150 4.33 -0.02 3.90
CA ALA A 150 4.21 -1.29 4.61
C ALA A 150 5.45 -2.17 4.46
N ILE A 151 6.04 -2.23 3.26
CA ILE A 151 7.27 -3.00 3.01
C ILE A 151 8.46 -2.42 3.80
N GLN A 152 8.67 -1.10 3.73
CA GLN A 152 9.77 -0.44 4.45
C GLN A 152 9.61 -0.60 5.98
N LEU A 153 8.39 -0.40 6.51
CA LEU A 153 8.10 -0.63 7.92
C LEU A 153 8.27 -2.09 8.31
N GLY A 154 7.75 -3.00 7.51
CA GLY A 154 7.82 -4.43 7.82
C GLY A 154 9.28 -4.89 7.92
N GLN A 155 10.11 -4.48 6.98
CA GLN A 155 11.54 -4.76 7.04
C GLN A 155 12.17 -4.18 8.32
N ALA A 156 11.88 -2.93 8.69
CA ALA A 156 12.43 -2.33 9.90
C ALA A 156 11.94 -3.02 11.20
N LEU A 157 10.64 -3.33 11.28
CA LEU A 157 10.00 -3.92 12.46
C LEU A 157 10.35 -5.39 12.65
N ASP A 158 10.68 -6.12 11.58
CA ASP A 158 11.23 -7.48 11.68
C ASP A 158 12.56 -7.52 12.45
N HIS A 159 13.41 -6.52 12.21
CA HIS A 159 14.70 -6.38 12.90
C HIS A 159 14.54 -5.83 14.32
N ASN A 160 13.67 -4.84 14.50
CA ASN A 160 13.41 -4.22 15.80
C ASN A 160 11.91 -3.92 15.98
N PRO A 161 11.13 -4.86 16.54
CA PRO A 161 9.68 -4.76 16.64
C PRO A 161 9.20 -3.65 17.57
N ASN A 162 10.09 -3.09 18.40
CA ASN A 162 9.81 -2.06 19.39
C ASN A 162 10.34 -0.67 19.00
N SER A 163 10.80 -0.51 17.76
CA SER A 163 11.27 0.78 17.24
C SER A 163 10.21 1.87 17.36
N ASP A 164 10.63 3.11 17.66
CA ASP A 164 9.73 4.26 17.63
C ASP A 164 9.27 4.53 16.18
N LEU A 165 7.97 4.36 15.94
CA LEU A 165 7.39 4.55 14.61
C LEU A 165 7.54 5.98 14.09
N ASN A 166 7.61 7.02 14.94
CA ASN A 166 7.83 8.38 14.45
C ASN A 166 9.21 8.49 13.78
N GLN A 167 10.24 8.03 14.48
CA GLN A 167 11.61 8.04 13.98
C GLN A 167 11.74 7.16 12.74
N LEU A 168 11.13 5.97 12.75
CA LEU A 168 11.13 5.10 11.57
C LEU A 168 10.51 5.80 10.35
N VAL A 169 9.34 6.43 10.52
CA VAL A 169 8.65 7.15 9.44
C VAL A 169 9.49 8.29 8.88
N GLU A 170 10.19 9.04 9.73
CA GLU A 170 11.09 10.12 9.30
C GLU A 170 12.28 9.63 8.48
N THR A 171 12.74 8.40 8.73
CA THR A 171 13.88 7.80 8.02
C THR A 171 13.50 7.08 6.71
N MET A 172 12.20 6.96 6.42
CA MET A 172 11.75 6.27 5.20
C MET A 172 12.15 7.02 3.94
N GLN A 173 12.45 6.25 2.90
CA GLN A 173 12.79 6.83 1.61
C GLN A 173 11.55 7.02 0.76
N ARG A 174 11.34 8.26 0.29
CA ARG A 174 10.29 8.57 -0.69
C ARG A 174 10.51 7.71 -1.94
N PRO A 175 9.53 6.87 -2.34
CA PRO A 175 9.71 6.03 -3.50
C PRO A 175 9.65 6.85 -4.78
N ASN A 176 10.37 6.41 -5.81
CA ASN A 176 10.11 6.87 -7.17
C ASN A 176 8.78 6.28 -7.65
N LEU A 177 7.81 7.13 -7.99
CA LEU A 177 6.45 6.69 -8.35
C LEU A 177 6.43 5.75 -9.55
N MET A 178 7.19 6.07 -10.61
CA MET A 178 7.26 5.22 -11.81
C MET A 178 7.82 3.83 -11.49
N LYS A 179 8.80 3.77 -10.57
CA LYS A 179 9.38 2.50 -10.12
C LYS A 179 8.34 1.63 -9.43
N ILE A 180 7.63 2.18 -8.44
CA ILE A 180 6.61 1.40 -7.70
C ILE A 180 5.38 1.07 -8.56
N GLN A 181 5.02 1.92 -9.53
CA GLN A 181 3.96 1.60 -10.49
C GLN A 181 4.32 0.38 -11.35
N ARG A 182 5.54 0.34 -11.88
CA ARG A 182 6.04 -0.82 -12.66
C ARG A 182 6.20 -2.06 -11.80
N GLU A 183 6.72 -1.90 -10.59
CA GLU A 183 6.93 -3.03 -9.68
C GLU A 183 5.60 -3.68 -9.29
N TYR A 184 4.61 -2.87 -8.90
CA TYR A 184 3.35 -3.37 -8.35
C TYR A 184 2.35 -3.81 -9.42
N ALA A 185 2.45 -3.29 -10.66
CA ALA A 185 1.60 -3.73 -11.77
C ALA A 185 1.65 -5.25 -12.02
N LYS A 186 2.77 -5.90 -11.69
CA LYS A 186 2.97 -7.36 -11.83
C LYS A 186 2.04 -8.20 -10.95
N TYR A 187 1.51 -7.61 -9.89
CA TYR A 187 0.67 -8.28 -8.89
C TYR A 187 -0.82 -7.93 -9.04
N MET A 188 -1.13 -7.03 -9.96
CA MET A 188 -2.48 -6.52 -10.20
C MET A 188 -3.15 -7.37 -11.27
N TRP A 189 -4.36 -7.86 -10.98
CA TRP A 189 -5.18 -8.65 -11.91
C TRP A 189 -6.25 -7.78 -12.54
#